data_AF-A0A1Y3YTM8-F1
#
_entry.id   AF-A0A1Y3YTM8-F1
#
_cell.length_a   1.000
_cell.length_b   1.000
_cell.length_c   1.000
_cell.angle_alpha   90.00
_cell.angle_beta   90.00
_cell.angle_gamma   90.00
#
_symmetry.space_group_name_H-M   'P 1'
#
loop_
_entity.id
_entity.type
_entity.pdbx_description
1 polymer ?
#
loop_
_entity_poly.entity_id
_entity_poly.type
_entity_poly.pdbx_seq_one_letter_code
_entity_poly.pdbx_strand_id
1 'polypeptide(L)'
;MPAACPIAPYPFSFSLCGMVVEIVSYFPGKIHIHPVYESMKTGGINMLIVTARIPRRRLMAGGVSVLCCCLVLVVALVLSLNGGAVPTSASVSGMEDNSARVTYLQQRGWTVGDQAVSTQELLIPDTLDESYDSYQTLQRQQGFDLENYCGQRVQRYVYPVSNHPTGRSDVQAVLLVCDGTLIGGHIQAADGSFVSTLDFPAASAAPSATPSPAPSAAPSPAPSPAASATI
;
A
#
# COMPACT_ATOMS: atom_id res chain seq x y z
N MET A 1 -56.97 -0.49 29.22
CA MET A 1 -55.61 0.04 29.02
C MET A 1 -54.74 -0.39 30.19
N PRO A 2 -53.83 -1.36 29.98
CA PRO A 2 -52.60 -1.37 30.76
C PRO A 2 -51.33 -1.65 29.93
N ALA A 3 -50.25 -1.06 30.45
CA ALA A 3 -48.82 -1.24 30.23
C ALA A 3 -48.32 -2.36 29.28
N ALA A 4 -47.50 -1.96 28.31
CA ALA A 4 -46.53 -2.83 27.65
C ALA A 4 -45.10 -2.42 28.05
N CYS A 5 -44.35 -3.41 28.53
CA CYS A 5 -42.93 -3.37 28.86
C CYS A 5 -42.06 -3.16 27.61
N PRO A 6 -40.91 -2.46 27.70
CA PRO A 6 -39.82 -2.65 26.75
C PRO A 6 -38.89 -3.78 27.20
N ILE A 7 -38.76 -4.77 26.32
CA ILE A 7 -37.79 -5.87 26.35
C ILE A 7 -36.42 -5.33 25.90
N ALA A 8 -35.37 -5.78 26.58
CA ALA A 8 -33.97 -5.42 26.37
C ALA A 8 -33.40 -5.88 25.01
N PRO A 9 -32.33 -5.23 24.54
CA PRO A 9 -31.28 -5.91 23.79
C PRO A 9 -29.97 -5.95 24.61
N TYR A 10 -29.45 -7.15 24.74
CA TYR A 10 -28.21 -7.55 25.40
C TYR A 10 -26.98 -6.90 24.75
N PRO A 11 -25.96 -6.44 25.50
CA PRO A 11 -24.65 -6.16 24.92
C PRO A 11 -23.77 -7.42 24.94
N PHE A 12 -23.30 -7.80 23.75
CA PHE A 12 -22.22 -8.76 23.54
C PHE A 12 -20.92 -8.24 24.20
N SER A 13 -20.27 -9.08 25.01
CA SER A 13 -18.96 -8.81 25.58
C SER A 13 -17.86 -9.28 24.63
N PHE A 14 -16.96 -8.38 24.23
CA PHE A 14 -15.64 -8.72 23.72
C PHE A 14 -14.58 -8.20 24.70
N SER A 15 -13.77 -9.12 25.21
CA SER A 15 -12.63 -8.86 26.08
C SER A 15 -11.35 -8.84 25.23
N LEU A 16 -10.72 -7.67 25.12
CA LEU A 16 -9.30 -7.54 24.81
C LEU A 16 -8.77 -6.31 25.55
N CYS A 17 -7.79 -6.54 26.43
CA CYS A 17 -6.88 -5.55 27.00
C CYS A 17 -7.52 -4.28 27.62
N GLY A 18 -8.06 -4.41 28.83
CA GLY A 18 -7.82 -3.44 29.92
C GLY A 18 -8.29 -1.99 29.80
N MET A 19 -9.16 -1.62 28.86
CA MET A 19 -9.86 -0.32 28.87
C MET A 19 -11.30 -0.48 28.38
N VAL A 20 -12.21 -0.70 29.33
CA VAL A 20 -13.65 -0.50 29.09
C VAL A 20 -13.89 1.00 29.21
N VAL A 21 -13.99 1.69 28.07
CA VAL A 21 -14.49 3.06 28.01
C VAL A 21 -15.98 2.99 27.67
N GLU A 22 -16.82 2.83 28.69
CA GLU A 22 -18.24 3.08 28.54
C GLU A 22 -18.49 4.58 28.67
N ILE A 23 -18.77 5.25 27.55
CA ILE A 23 -19.35 6.60 27.59
C ILE A 23 -20.86 6.44 27.72
N VAL A 24 -21.31 6.18 28.94
CA VAL A 24 -22.73 6.36 29.29
C VAL A 24 -22.96 7.86 29.49
N SER A 25 -23.50 8.49 28.44
CA SER A 25 -24.36 9.67 28.51
C SER A 25 -24.00 10.76 29.53
N TYR A 26 -23.37 11.83 29.05
CA TYR A 26 -23.16 13.07 29.80
C TYR A 26 -24.51 13.77 30.08
N PHE A 27 -25.03 13.64 31.30
CA PHE A 27 -26.17 14.43 31.81
C PHE A 27 -25.69 15.40 32.90
N PRO A 28 -25.85 16.74 32.72
CA PRO A 28 -25.39 17.71 33.70
C PRO A 28 -26.46 17.94 34.77
N GLY A 29 -26.31 17.33 35.95
CA GLY A 29 -27.13 17.76 37.09
C GLY A 29 -27.20 16.82 38.27
N LYS A 30 -26.47 17.18 39.35
CA LYS A 30 -26.64 16.76 40.75
C LYS A 30 -26.51 15.26 41.06
N ILE A 31 -25.41 14.91 41.71
CA ILE A 31 -25.27 13.65 42.45
C ILE A 31 -25.47 13.97 43.94
N HIS A 32 -26.49 13.40 44.57
CA HIS A 32 -26.58 13.20 46.01
C HIS A 32 -25.98 11.82 46.30
N ILE A 33 -24.92 11.74 47.10
CA ILE A 33 -24.33 10.46 47.54
C ILE A 33 -24.56 10.36 49.05
N HIS A 34 -25.39 9.40 49.48
CA HIS A 34 -25.40 8.91 50.85
C HIS A 34 -24.25 7.90 51.02
N PRO A 35 -23.41 8.01 52.06
CA PRO A 35 -22.39 7.01 52.32
C PRO A 35 -23.01 5.80 53.05
N VAL A 36 -22.71 4.60 52.58
CA VAL A 36 -22.75 3.39 53.40
C VAL A 36 -21.34 2.83 53.39
N TYR A 37 -20.72 2.80 54.57
CA TYR A 37 -19.45 2.15 54.83
C TYR A 37 -19.71 1.06 55.86
N GLU A 38 -19.37 -0.19 55.53
CA GLU A 38 -19.22 -1.27 56.51
C GLU A 38 -17.74 -1.68 56.49
N SER A 39 -17.16 -1.71 57.68
CA SER A 39 -15.74 -1.69 58.01
C SER A 39 -15.15 -3.11 58.07
N MET A 40 -13.95 -3.29 57.52
CA MET A 40 -13.02 -4.33 57.99
C MET A 40 -11.68 -3.70 58.39
N LYS A 41 -11.10 -4.31 59.42
CA LYS A 41 -10.46 -3.67 60.57
C LYS A 41 -8.93 -3.67 60.49
N THR A 42 -8.35 -2.50 60.80
CA THR A 42 -7.08 -2.24 61.53
C THR A 42 -5.76 -2.79 60.99
N GLY A 43 -4.87 -1.87 60.59
CA GLY A 43 -3.45 -2.19 60.43
C GLY A 43 -2.55 -1.12 59.81
N GLY A 44 -2.64 0.15 60.24
CA GLY A 44 -1.48 1.06 60.26
C GLY A 44 -0.90 1.56 58.93
N ILE A 45 -1.69 2.24 58.08
CA ILE A 45 -1.16 3.25 57.16
C ILE A 45 -2.19 4.39 57.10
N ASN A 46 -1.74 5.61 57.39
CA ASN A 46 -2.58 6.81 57.41
C ASN A 46 -3.13 7.11 56.00
N MET A 47 -4.38 6.72 55.73
CA MET A 47 -5.11 7.16 54.55
C MET A 47 -5.73 8.53 54.84
N LEU A 48 -5.06 9.61 54.43
CA LEU A 48 -5.62 10.95 54.38
C LEU A 48 -6.54 11.07 53.16
N ILE A 49 -7.86 10.96 53.37
CA ILE A 49 -8.83 11.34 52.34
C ILE A 49 -8.91 12.87 52.33
N VAL A 50 -8.18 13.50 51.40
CA VAL A 50 -8.29 14.94 51.16
C VAL A 50 -9.53 15.18 50.30
N THR A 51 -10.61 15.64 50.92
CA THR A 51 -11.79 16.15 50.21
C THR A 51 -11.52 17.57 49.69
N ALA A 52 -10.79 17.68 48.58
CA ALA A 52 -10.58 18.96 47.93
C ALA A 52 -11.88 19.37 47.18
N ARG A 53 -12.52 20.46 47.64
CA ARG A 53 -13.65 21.07 46.95
C ARG A 53 -13.13 21.89 45.76
N ILE A 54 -12.97 21.23 44.60
CA ILE A 54 -12.40 21.85 43.41
C ILE A 54 -13.42 22.82 42.78
N PRO A 55 -13.11 24.12 42.63
CA PRO A 55 -14.02 25.08 42.01
C PRO A 55 -14.09 24.85 40.49
N ARG A 56 -15.32 24.64 39.98
CA ARG A 56 -15.65 24.33 38.56
C ARG A 56 -14.98 25.22 37.50
N ARG A 57 -14.55 26.43 37.87
CA ARG A 57 -13.89 27.37 36.94
C ARG A 57 -12.48 26.95 36.52
N ARG A 58 -11.77 26.10 37.29
CA ARG A 58 -10.42 25.64 36.92
C ARG A 58 -10.37 24.33 36.14
N LEU A 59 -11.50 23.62 36.03
CA LEU A 59 -11.62 22.38 35.23
C LEU A 59 -11.71 22.65 33.72
N MET A 60 -12.27 23.79 33.32
CA MET A 60 -12.43 24.13 31.89
C MET A 60 -11.11 24.54 31.20
N ALA A 61 -10.14 25.04 31.97
CA ALA A 61 -8.81 25.38 31.42
C ALA A 61 -7.86 24.17 31.38
N GLY A 62 -8.03 23.19 32.27
CA GLY A 62 -7.19 21.98 32.33
C GLY A 62 -7.63 20.86 31.37
N GLY A 63 -8.93 20.74 31.08
CA GLY A 63 -9.45 19.67 30.21
C GLY A 63 -9.02 19.82 28.74
N VAL A 64 -8.93 21.05 28.24
CA VAL A 64 -8.49 21.32 26.86
C VAL A 64 -7.01 21.00 26.68
N SER A 65 -6.17 21.27 27.69
CA SER A 65 -4.73 20.97 27.63
C SER A 65 -4.46 19.47 27.57
N VAL A 66 -5.19 18.66 28.35
CA VAL A 66 -5.00 17.20 28.35
C VAL A 66 -5.51 16.58 27.06
N LEU A 67 -6.65 17.02 26.54
CA LEU A 67 -7.18 16.53 25.26
C LEU A 67 -6.26 16.90 24.08
N CYS A 68 -5.70 18.12 24.08
CA CYS A 68 -4.76 18.56 23.05
C CYS A 68 -3.44 17.79 23.13
N CYS A 69 -2.91 17.53 24.34
CA CYS A 69 -1.73 16.69 24.52
C CYS A 69 -1.97 15.24 24.06
N CYS A 70 -3.12 14.64 24.36
CA CYS A 70 -3.47 13.31 23.85
C CYS A 70 -3.57 13.29 22.32
N LEU A 71 -4.16 14.32 21.72
CA LEU A 71 -4.24 14.43 20.26
C LEU A 71 -2.85 14.56 19.62
N VAL A 72 -1.98 15.39 20.18
CA VAL A 72 -0.59 15.57 19.72
C VAL A 72 0.21 14.29 19.87
N LEU A 73 0.02 13.52 20.96
CA LEU A 73 0.68 12.23 21.14
C LEU A 73 0.17 11.15 20.18
N VAL A 74 -1.14 11.11 19.90
CA VAL A 74 -1.70 10.20 18.89
C VAL A 74 -1.21 10.57 17.49
N VAL A 75 -1.18 11.86 17.15
CA VAL A 75 -0.63 12.34 15.86
C VAL A 75 0.87 12.05 15.77
N ALA A 76 1.64 12.29 16.83
CA ALA A 76 3.06 11.97 16.87
C ALA A 76 3.32 10.45 16.77
N LEU A 77 2.47 9.62 17.38
CA LEU A 77 2.56 8.16 17.29
C LEU A 77 2.22 7.67 15.87
N VAL A 78 1.16 8.20 15.25
CA VAL A 78 0.80 7.90 13.85
C VAL A 78 1.91 8.36 12.90
N LEU A 79 2.50 9.53 13.12
CA LEU A 79 3.63 10.03 12.33
C LEU A 79 4.91 9.23 12.57
N SER A 80 5.14 8.72 13.79
CA SER A 80 6.31 7.88 14.11
C SER A 80 6.17 6.46 13.56
N LEU A 81 4.95 5.92 13.48
CA LEU A 81 4.66 4.65 12.81
C LEU A 81 4.77 4.75 11.28
N ASN A 82 4.62 5.95 10.72
CA ASN A 82 4.86 6.26 9.30
C ASN A 82 6.28 6.81 9.02
N GLY A 83 7.09 7.04 10.05
CA GLY A 83 8.33 7.84 10.00
C GLY A 83 9.63 7.05 10.14
N GLY A 84 9.58 5.72 9.99
CA GLY A 84 10.79 4.91 9.88
C GLY A 84 11.35 5.02 8.46
N ALA A 85 12.44 5.77 8.29
CA ALA A 85 13.23 5.78 7.07
C ALA A 85 13.97 4.44 6.88
N VAL A 86 13.21 3.42 6.53
CA VAL A 86 13.64 2.31 5.67
C VAL A 86 13.23 2.75 4.26
N PRO A 87 14.00 2.50 3.19
CA PRO A 87 13.47 2.66 1.84
C PRO A 87 12.24 1.74 1.72
N THR A 88 11.06 2.30 1.97
CA THR A 88 9.80 1.56 1.91
C THR A 88 9.56 1.33 0.44
N SER A 89 9.79 0.10 0.01
CA SER A 89 9.38 -0.30 -1.33
C SER A 89 7.90 0.04 -1.46
N ALA A 90 7.52 0.70 -2.56
CA ALA A 90 6.16 1.12 -2.87
C ALA A 90 5.26 -0.07 -3.26
N SER A 91 5.46 -1.21 -2.61
CA SER A 91 4.72 -2.43 -2.83
C SER A 91 3.25 -2.21 -2.46
N VAL A 92 2.34 -2.55 -3.37
CA VAL A 92 0.89 -2.33 -3.16
C VAL A 92 0.20 -3.68 -3.03
N SER A 93 -0.35 -3.99 -1.85
CA SER A 93 -1.08 -5.24 -1.59
C SER A 93 -2.51 -5.23 -2.15
N GLY A 94 -3.13 -6.40 -2.28
CA GLY A 94 -4.51 -6.56 -2.76
C GLY A 94 -4.66 -6.56 -4.27
N MET A 95 -3.64 -7.05 -4.98
CA MET A 95 -3.52 -7.02 -6.44
C MET A 95 -3.83 -8.37 -7.12
N GLU A 96 -4.38 -9.33 -6.36
CA GLU A 96 -4.88 -10.62 -6.86
C GLU A 96 -6.07 -10.42 -7.81
N ASP A 97 -6.92 -9.45 -7.49
CA ASP A 97 -8.12 -9.13 -8.25
C ASP A 97 -7.80 -8.31 -9.50
N ASN A 98 -8.40 -8.70 -10.63
CA ASN A 98 -8.26 -7.95 -11.88
C ASN A 98 -8.79 -6.51 -11.75
N SER A 99 -9.90 -6.31 -11.06
CA SER A 99 -10.48 -4.97 -10.85
C SER A 99 -9.53 -4.04 -10.09
N ALA A 100 -8.79 -4.55 -9.10
CA ALA A 100 -7.79 -3.79 -8.35
C ALA A 100 -6.65 -3.33 -9.27
N ARG A 101 -6.14 -4.23 -10.13
CA ARG A 101 -5.09 -3.92 -11.11
C ARG A 101 -5.52 -2.87 -12.14
N VAL A 102 -6.74 -2.99 -12.68
CA VAL A 102 -7.30 -2.00 -13.61
C VAL A 102 -7.47 -0.65 -12.92
N THR A 103 -8.02 -0.65 -11.70
CA THR A 103 -8.22 0.56 -10.90
C THR A 103 -6.88 1.25 -10.61
N TYR A 104 -5.84 0.50 -10.29
CA TYR A 104 -4.50 1.03 -10.05
C TYR A 104 -3.94 1.77 -11.28
N LEU A 105 -4.09 1.19 -12.47
CA LEU A 105 -3.65 1.82 -13.72
C LEU A 105 -4.48 3.08 -14.03
N GLN A 106 -5.79 3.03 -13.80
CA GLN A 106 -6.68 4.18 -13.98
C GLN A 106 -6.36 5.34 -13.03
N GLN A 107 -6.04 5.05 -11.76
CA GLN A 107 -5.62 6.06 -10.78
C GLN A 107 -4.33 6.77 -11.20
N ARG A 108 -3.46 6.08 -11.95
CA ARG A 108 -2.25 6.66 -12.55
C ARG A 108 -2.51 7.44 -13.84
N GLY A 109 -3.75 7.45 -14.34
CA GLY A 109 -4.14 8.17 -15.56
C GLY A 109 -4.16 7.30 -16.82
N TRP A 110 -3.90 5.99 -16.73
CA TRP A 110 -3.93 5.09 -17.88
C TRP A 110 -5.34 4.57 -18.15
N THR A 111 -5.75 4.59 -19.42
CA THR A 111 -6.95 3.91 -19.89
C THR A 111 -6.53 2.56 -20.46
N VAL A 112 -7.01 1.48 -19.84
CA VAL A 112 -6.63 0.12 -20.20
C VAL A 112 -7.84 -0.77 -20.48
N GLY A 113 -7.61 -1.91 -21.14
CA GLY A 113 -8.65 -2.93 -21.33
C GLY A 113 -9.14 -3.53 -20.02
N ASP A 114 -10.38 -4.01 -20.00
CA ASP A 114 -11.04 -4.52 -18.79
C ASP A 114 -10.38 -5.78 -18.21
N GLN A 115 -9.66 -6.54 -19.02
CA GLN A 115 -8.97 -7.77 -18.65
C GLN A 115 -7.54 -7.76 -19.18
N ALA A 116 -6.66 -8.50 -18.49
CA ALA A 116 -5.31 -8.75 -18.99
C ALA A 116 -5.39 -9.62 -20.26
N VAL A 117 -4.68 -9.21 -21.31
CA VAL A 117 -4.57 -9.98 -22.56
C VAL A 117 -3.52 -11.09 -22.47
N SER A 118 -2.62 -10.99 -21.49
CA SER A 118 -1.63 -12.03 -21.18
C SER A 118 -1.38 -12.07 -19.68
N THR A 119 -1.41 -13.28 -19.13
CA THR A 119 -1.05 -13.60 -17.75
C THR A 119 -0.02 -14.71 -17.79
N GLN A 120 1.17 -14.47 -17.23
CA GLN A 120 2.26 -15.44 -17.24
C GLN A 120 2.97 -15.47 -15.89
N GLU A 121 3.22 -16.68 -15.38
CA GLU A 121 4.10 -16.87 -14.23
C GLU A 121 5.57 -16.81 -14.67
N LEU A 122 6.37 -16.02 -13.95
CA LEU A 122 7.80 -15.85 -14.14
C LEU A 122 8.51 -16.13 -12.82
N LEU A 123 9.71 -16.71 -12.88
CA LEU A 123 10.60 -16.82 -11.72
C LEU A 123 11.58 -15.66 -11.75
N ILE A 124 11.64 -14.85 -10.70
CA ILE A 124 12.73 -13.89 -10.54
C ILE A 124 14.01 -14.69 -10.26
N PRO A 125 15.11 -14.45 -10.98
CA PRO A 125 16.38 -15.11 -10.71
C PRO A 125 16.80 -14.98 -9.24
N ASP A 126 17.57 -15.95 -8.74
CA ASP A 126 18.12 -15.89 -7.37
C ASP A 126 19.09 -14.71 -7.19
N THR A 127 19.71 -14.26 -8.29
CA THR A 127 20.62 -13.10 -8.32
C THR A 127 20.31 -12.25 -9.54
N LEU A 128 20.09 -10.95 -9.33
CA LEU A 128 19.94 -9.97 -10.41
C LEU A 128 21.32 -9.41 -10.78
N ASP A 129 21.88 -9.91 -11.88
CA ASP A 129 23.18 -9.45 -12.39
C ASP A 129 23.08 -8.12 -13.16
N GLU A 130 24.21 -7.67 -13.71
CA GLU A 130 24.31 -6.42 -14.47
C GLU A 130 23.34 -6.32 -15.67
N SER A 131 22.86 -7.46 -16.20
CA SER A 131 21.87 -7.44 -17.28
C SER A 131 20.50 -6.91 -16.81
N TYR A 132 20.23 -6.97 -15.51
CA TYR A 132 19.03 -6.45 -14.89
C TYR A 132 19.15 -4.99 -14.41
N ASP A 133 20.34 -4.39 -14.39
CA ASP A 133 20.56 -3.05 -13.81
C ASP A 133 19.64 -1.97 -14.41
N SER A 134 19.49 -1.98 -15.73
CA SER A 134 18.60 -1.06 -16.43
C SER A 134 17.15 -1.24 -15.99
N TYR A 135 16.72 -2.49 -15.84
CA TYR A 135 15.36 -2.82 -15.44
C TYR A 135 15.11 -2.50 -13.95
N GLN A 136 16.05 -2.84 -13.08
CA GLN A 136 15.99 -2.49 -11.66
C GLN A 136 15.93 -0.99 -11.45
N THR A 137 16.75 -0.23 -12.18
CA THR A 137 16.75 1.24 -12.11
C THR A 137 15.38 1.80 -12.47
N LEU A 138 14.76 1.29 -13.54
CA LEU A 138 13.40 1.67 -13.95
C LEU A 138 12.34 1.32 -12.90
N GLN A 139 12.46 0.18 -12.22
CA GLN A 139 11.54 -0.20 -11.15
C GLN A 139 11.75 0.65 -9.89
N ARG A 140 13.00 0.92 -9.50
CA ARG A 140 13.34 1.75 -8.33
C ARG A 140 12.89 3.20 -8.48
N GLN A 141 12.87 3.75 -9.70
CA GLN A 141 12.28 5.08 -9.97
C GLN A 141 10.81 5.18 -9.52
N GLN A 142 10.10 4.06 -9.52
CA GLN A 142 8.69 3.96 -9.12
C GLN A 142 8.55 3.51 -7.66
N GLY A 143 9.67 3.38 -6.93
CA GLY A 143 9.73 2.87 -5.57
C GLY A 143 9.71 1.35 -5.46
N PHE A 144 9.77 0.60 -6.55
CA PHE A 144 9.79 -0.87 -6.50
C PHE A 144 11.22 -1.39 -6.39
N ASP A 145 11.41 -2.40 -5.55
CA ASP A 145 12.70 -3.05 -5.36
C ASP A 145 12.56 -4.57 -5.54
N LEU A 146 13.02 -5.05 -6.70
CA LEU A 146 12.93 -6.45 -7.11
C LEU A 146 13.89 -7.36 -6.33
N GLU A 147 14.93 -6.80 -5.71
CA GLU A 147 15.91 -7.59 -4.95
C GLU A 147 15.24 -8.32 -3.78
N ASN A 148 14.19 -7.72 -3.20
CA ASN A 148 13.40 -8.32 -2.12
C ASN A 148 12.57 -9.55 -2.55
N TYR A 149 12.50 -9.82 -3.86
CA TYR A 149 11.67 -10.87 -4.44
C TYR A 149 12.51 -11.89 -5.27
N CYS A 150 13.84 -11.91 -5.11
CA CYS A 150 14.70 -12.89 -5.77
C CYS A 150 14.30 -14.33 -5.40
N GLY A 151 14.33 -15.22 -6.39
CA GLY A 151 13.92 -16.63 -6.24
C GLY A 151 12.40 -16.85 -6.09
N GLN A 152 11.59 -15.79 -6.14
CA GLN A 152 10.12 -15.88 -6.01
C GLN A 152 9.42 -15.96 -7.37
N ARG A 153 8.23 -16.57 -7.36
CA ARG A 153 7.35 -16.65 -8.53
C ARG A 153 6.44 -15.44 -8.58
N VAL A 154 6.32 -14.84 -9.74
CA VAL A 154 5.63 -13.58 -9.97
C VAL A 154 4.71 -13.72 -11.16
N GLN A 155 3.49 -13.22 -11.03
CA GLN A 155 2.54 -13.12 -12.11
C GLN A 155 2.75 -11.83 -12.88
N ARG A 156 2.99 -11.94 -14.18
CA ARG A 156 3.03 -10.85 -15.14
C ARG A 156 1.68 -10.69 -15.79
N TYR A 157 1.04 -9.55 -15.58
CA TYR A 157 -0.21 -9.18 -16.24
C TYR A 157 0.03 -8.08 -17.27
N VAL A 158 -0.51 -8.27 -18.48
CA VAL A 158 -0.36 -7.33 -19.58
C VAL A 158 -1.73 -6.78 -19.98
N TYR A 159 -1.86 -5.46 -20.00
CA TYR A 159 -3.08 -4.76 -20.37
C TYR A 159 -2.84 -3.85 -21.59
N PRO A 160 -3.70 -3.87 -22.61
CA PRO A 160 -3.60 -2.91 -23.72
C PRO A 160 -3.94 -1.50 -23.21
N VAL A 161 -3.20 -0.50 -23.67
CA VAL A 161 -3.36 0.93 -23.30
C VAL A 161 -3.93 1.69 -24.50
N SER A 162 -4.94 2.54 -24.27
CA SER A 162 -5.62 3.29 -25.35
C SER A 162 -5.32 4.79 -25.37
N ASN A 163 -4.73 5.35 -24.31
CA ASN A 163 -4.55 6.80 -24.15
C ASN A 163 -3.08 7.25 -24.06
N HIS A 164 -2.16 6.51 -24.68
CA HIS A 164 -0.75 6.93 -24.73
C HIS A 164 -0.60 8.28 -25.45
N PRO A 165 0.18 9.26 -24.94
CA PRO A 165 0.20 10.63 -25.45
C PRO A 165 0.67 10.75 -26.91
N THR A 166 1.43 9.78 -27.41
CA THR A 166 1.89 9.77 -28.81
C THR A 166 0.82 9.26 -29.79
N GLY A 167 -0.35 8.83 -29.30
CA GLY A 167 -1.42 8.24 -30.13
C GLY A 167 -1.12 6.82 -30.65
N ARG A 168 -0.08 6.16 -30.13
CA ARG A 168 0.24 4.77 -30.47
C ARG A 168 -0.83 3.82 -29.93
N SER A 169 -1.24 2.85 -30.75
CA SER A 169 -2.22 1.81 -30.38
C SER A 169 -1.57 0.50 -29.92
N ASP A 170 -0.26 0.37 -30.09
CA ASP A 170 0.53 -0.82 -29.77
C ASP A 170 1.19 -0.72 -28.39
N VAL A 171 0.62 0.06 -27.48
CA VAL A 171 1.15 0.28 -26.13
C VAL A 171 0.46 -0.62 -25.13
N GLN A 172 1.22 -1.15 -24.19
CA GLN A 172 0.75 -2.06 -23.15
C GLN A 172 1.30 -1.65 -21.78
N ALA A 173 0.48 -1.83 -20.75
CA ALA A 173 0.89 -1.72 -19.36
C ALA A 173 1.16 -3.12 -18.80
N VAL A 174 2.28 -3.27 -18.12
CA VAL A 174 2.72 -4.50 -17.48
C VAL A 174 2.75 -4.31 -15.98
N LEU A 175 2.14 -5.24 -15.26
CA LEU A 175 2.18 -5.31 -13.80
C LEU A 175 2.80 -6.64 -13.37
N LEU A 176 3.68 -6.58 -12.37
CA LEU A 176 4.32 -7.73 -11.74
C LEU A 176 3.78 -7.90 -10.32
N VAL A 177 3.11 -9.02 -10.06
CA VAL A 177 2.46 -9.29 -8.77
C VAL A 177 3.02 -10.56 -8.15
N CYS A 178 3.51 -10.47 -6.92
CA CYS A 178 3.97 -11.60 -6.12
C CYS A 178 3.06 -11.75 -4.91
N ASP A 179 2.42 -12.92 -4.75
CA ASP A 179 1.51 -13.21 -3.62
C ASP A 179 0.49 -12.09 -3.32
N GLY A 180 -0.08 -11.51 -4.37
CA GLY A 180 -1.07 -10.43 -4.27
C GLY A 180 -0.51 -9.04 -3.96
N THR A 181 0.81 -8.89 -3.94
CA THR A 181 1.50 -7.62 -3.83
C THR A 181 2.05 -7.19 -5.18
N LEU A 182 1.76 -5.98 -5.63
CA LEU A 182 2.41 -5.36 -6.79
C LEU A 182 3.85 -5.01 -6.42
N ILE A 183 4.79 -5.62 -7.13
CA ILE A 183 6.24 -5.51 -6.88
C ILE A 183 6.97 -4.79 -8.01
N GLY A 184 6.25 -4.39 -9.06
CA GLY A 184 6.84 -3.73 -10.23
C GLY A 184 5.83 -3.53 -11.34
N GLY A 185 6.19 -2.68 -12.29
CA GLY A 185 5.45 -2.51 -13.53
C GLY A 185 6.07 -1.48 -14.45
N HIS A 186 5.57 -1.42 -15.67
CA HIS A 186 6.08 -0.51 -16.71
C HIS A 186 5.09 -0.39 -17.87
N ILE A 187 5.29 0.62 -18.71
CA ILE A 187 4.64 0.76 -20.01
C ILE A 187 5.63 0.32 -21.09
N GLN A 188 5.19 -0.45 -22.06
CA GLN A 188 6.01 -0.91 -23.19
C GLN A 188 5.24 -0.88 -24.50
N ALA A 189 5.96 -0.88 -25.62
CA ALA A 189 5.37 -1.26 -26.90
C ALA A 189 5.19 -2.78 -26.98
N ALA A 190 4.20 -3.24 -27.74
CA ALA A 190 3.93 -4.65 -27.98
C ALA A 190 5.09 -5.37 -28.70
N ASP A 191 5.89 -4.63 -29.47
CA ASP A 191 7.10 -5.12 -30.16
C ASP A 191 8.37 -5.05 -29.30
N GLY A 192 8.27 -4.53 -28.06
CA GLY A 192 9.41 -4.33 -27.16
C GLY A 192 10.32 -3.16 -27.53
N SER A 193 9.94 -2.30 -28.47
CA SER A 193 10.78 -1.17 -28.94
C SER A 193 11.04 -0.10 -27.88
N PHE A 194 10.21 -0.01 -26.84
CA PHE A 194 10.45 0.89 -25.71
C PHE A 194 9.89 0.31 -24.40
N VAL A 195 10.46 0.77 -23.29
CA VAL A 195 9.97 0.54 -21.93
C VAL A 195 10.08 1.86 -21.15
N SER A 196 9.05 2.20 -20.37
CA SER A 196 8.96 3.41 -19.55
C SER A 196 8.29 3.09 -18.21
N THR A 197 8.40 3.98 -17.22
CA THR A 197 7.69 3.85 -15.94
C THR A 197 6.17 3.91 -16.11
N LEU A 198 5.42 3.51 -15.08
CA LEU A 198 3.96 3.59 -15.03
C LEU A 198 3.42 5.02 -14.80
N ASP A 199 4.28 6.03 -14.68
CA ASP A 199 3.82 7.40 -14.53
C ASP A 199 3.26 7.91 -15.86
N PHE A 200 2.05 8.46 -15.81
CA PHE A 200 1.45 9.01 -17.00
C PHE A 200 2.24 10.26 -17.42
N PRO A 201 2.85 10.26 -18.62
CA PRO A 201 3.64 11.40 -19.07
C PRO A 201 2.73 12.62 -19.22
N ALA A 202 3.12 13.73 -18.61
CA ALA A 202 2.55 15.02 -19.00
C ALA A 202 2.77 15.18 -20.51
N ALA A 203 1.77 15.68 -21.24
CA ALA A 203 1.69 15.72 -22.71
C ALA A 203 2.87 16.41 -23.45
N SER A 204 3.92 16.84 -22.75
CA SER A 204 5.11 17.47 -23.30
C SER A 204 6.40 16.63 -23.20
N ALA A 205 6.37 15.41 -22.66
CA ALA A 205 7.54 14.53 -22.61
C ALA A 205 7.50 13.50 -23.76
N ALA A 206 7.64 13.96 -25.00
CA ALA A 206 7.97 13.08 -26.11
C ALA A 206 9.39 12.53 -25.90
N PRO A 207 9.59 11.20 -25.84
CA PRO A 207 10.91 10.65 -25.58
C PRO A 207 11.84 10.95 -26.76
N SER A 208 13.01 11.48 -26.42
CA SER A 208 14.16 11.59 -27.31
C SER A 208 14.64 10.18 -27.65
N ALA A 209 14.15 9.63 -28.76
CA ALA A 209 14.71 8.42 -29.34
C ALA A 209 15.87 8.82 -30.27
N THR A 210 17.06 8.94 -29.69
CA THR A 210 18.31 8.81 -30.44
C THR A 210 18.36 7.37 -30.98
N PRO A 211 18.46 7.13 -32.30
CA PRO A 211 18.64 5.79 -32.81
C PRO A 211 20.02 5.27 -32.38
N SER A 212 20.03 4.25 -31.52
CA SER A 212 21.23 3.45 -31.27
C SER A 212 21.63 2.75 -32.59
N PRO A 213 22.90 2.81 -33.02
CA PRO A 213 23.30 2.37 -34.35
C PRO A 213 23.25 0.85 -34.45
N ALA A 214 22.70 0.38 -35.57
CA ALA A 214 22.70 -1.03 -35.96
C ALA A 214 24.12 -1.63 -35.93
N PRO A 215 24.31 -2.86 -35.42
CA PRO A 215 25.54 -3.58 -35.65
C PRO A 215 25.54 -4.13 -37.09
N SER A 216 26.23 -3.42 -37.98
CA SER A 216 26.75 -3.98 -39.23
C SER A 216 27.98 -4.83 -38.91
N ALA A 217 27.88 -6.14 -39.09
CA ALA A 217 29.04 -7.01 -39.32
C ALA A 217 28.60 -8.34 -39.97
N ALA A 218 28.66 -8.38 -41.30
CA ALA A 218 29.04 -9.59 -42.06
C ALA A 218 30.59 -9.72 -42.01
N PRO A 219 31.27 -10.87 -42.30
CA PRO A 219 30.96 -11.84 -43.36
C PRO A 219 31.19 -13.35 -43.05
N SER A 220 30.87 -14.19 -44.05
CA SER A 220 30.99 -15.66 -44.14
C SER A 220 32.40 -16.26 -43.90
N PRO A 221 32.56 -17.60 -43.89
CA PRO A 221 32.74 -18.33 -45.16
C PRO A 221 32.05 -19.70 -45.27
N ALA A 222 31.77 -20.09 -46.51
CA ALA A 222 31.42 -21.44 -46.93
C ALA A 222 32.55 -22.46 -46.62
N PRO A 223 32.23 -23.76 -46.67
CA PRO A 223 33.00 -24.59 -47.60
C PRO A 223 32.11 -25.47 -48.49
N SER A 224 32.44 -25.45 -49.78
CA SER A 224 32.20 -26.53 -50.75
C SER A 224 33.01 -27.78 -50.33
N PRO A 225 32.63 -29.02 -50.72
CA PRO A 225 33.10 -29.50 -52.03
C PRO A 225 32.17 -30.46 -52.80
N ALA A 226 32.34 -30.39 -54.13
CA ALA A 226 32.51 -31.49 -55.08
C ALA A 226 31.36 -32.49 -55.41
N ALA A 227 30.97 -32.40 -56.68
CA ALA A 227 30.99 -33.46 -57.70
C ALA A 227 30.09 -34.70 -57.52
N SER A 228 29.15 -34.88 -58.46
CA SER A 228 29.36 -35.79 -59.59
C SER A 228 28.28 -35.64 -60.65
N ALA A 229 28.74 -35.61 -61.91
CA ALA A 229 27.93 -35.72 -63.11
C ALA A 229 27.32 -37.13 -63.24
N THR A 230 26.20 -37.25 -63.97
CA THR A 230 25.96 -38.28 -65.01
C THR A 230 24.63 -38.00 -65.72
N ILE A 231 24.76 -37.75 -67.03
CA ILE A 231 23.89 -38.06 -68.19
C ILE A 231 22.37 -37.84 -68.04
#